data_AF-A0A925W7W1-F1
#
_entry.id   AF-A0A925W7W1-F1
#
_cell.length_a   1.000
_cell.length_b   1.000
_cell.length_c   1.000
_cell.angle_alpha   90.00
_cell.angle_beta   90.00
_cell.angle_gamma   90.00
#
_symmetry.space_group_name_H-M   'P 1'
#
loop_
_entity.id
_entity.type
_entity.pdbx_description
1 polymer ?
#
loop_
_entity_poly.entity_id
_entity_poly.type
_entity_poly.pdbx_seq_one_letter_code
_entity_poly.pdbx_strand_id
1 'polypeptide(L)' 'MLRREVLPEHTARYARAVERLGFDELWVVEDCFYAGGIAAGAVALASTDAITVGLGVLPAVLRNPAEI' A
#
# COMPACT_ATOMS: atom_id res chain seq x y z
N MET A 1 -4.76 -2.29 -7.29
CA MET A 1 -3.42 -2.68 -6.80
C MET A 1 -2.47 -1.51 -6.96
N LEU A 2 -1.90 -1.03 -5.86
CA LEU A 2 -0.85 0.00 -5.85
C LEU A 2 0.47 -0.65 -6.26
N ARG A 3 1.06 -0.17 -7.37
CA ARG A 3 2.30 -0.71 -7.92
C ARG A 3 3.52 -0.11 -7.22
N ARG A 4 4.61 -0.88 -7.13
CA ARG A 4 5.88 -0.48 -6.48
C ARG A 4 6.53 0.76 -7.11
N GLU A 5 6.25 1.05 -8.37
CA GLU A 5 6.80 2.21 -9.09
C GLU A 5 6.07 3.53 -8.77
N VAL A 6 4.95 3.47 -8.05
CA VAL A 6 4.25 4.69 -7.62
C VAL A 6 5.11 5.43 -6.61
N LEU A 7 5.45 6.68 -6.93
CA LEU A 7 6.24 7.51 -6.01
C LEU A 7 5.47 7.76 -4.70
N PRO A 8 6.14 7.81 -3.53
CA PRO A 8 5.48 7.92 -2.24
C PRO A 8 4.48 9.06 -2.11
N GLU A 9 4.78 10.22 -2.70
CA GLU A 9 3.92 11.42 -2.70
C GLU A 9 2.58 11.22 -3.43
N HIS A 10 2.49 10.22 -4.30
CA HIS A 10 1.28 9.92 -5.06
C HIS A 10 0.37 8.88 -4.37
N THR A 11 0.86 8.18 -3.35
CA THR A 11 0.13 7.09 -2.67
C THR A 11 -1.24 7.54 -2.17
N ALA A 12 -1.30 8.64 -1.41
CA ALA A 12 -2.56 9.12 -0.84
C ALA A 12 -3.56 9.57 -1.92
N ARG A 13 -3.08 10.19 -3.01
CA ARG A 13 -3.93 10.58 -4.14
C ARG A 13 -4.50 9.36 -4.85
N TYR A 14 -3.68 8.33 -5.05
CA TYR A 14 -4.08 7.09 -5.69
C TYR A 14 -5.12 6.33 -4.84
N ALA A 15 -4.87 6.17 -3.53
CA ALA A 15 -5.77 5.47 -2.63
C ALA A 15 -7.17 6.08 -2.61
N ARG A 16 -7.27 7.41 -2.44
CA ARG A 16 -8.54 8.13 -2.53
C ARG A 16 -9.23 8.01 -3.89
N ALA A 17 -8.45 7.92 -4.97
CA ALA A 17 -9.03 7.74 -6.31
C ALA A 17 -9.65 6.35 -6.46
N VAL A 18 -8.98 5.30 -5.96
CA VAL A 18 -9.50 3.93 -5.96
C VAL A 18 -10.77 3.84 -5.11
N GLU A 19 -10.79 4.41 -3.91
CA GLU A 19 -11.99 4.43 -3.07
C GLU A 19 -13.17 5.15 -3.75
N ARG A 20 -12.94 6.35 -4.32
CA ARG A 20 -14.00 7.09 -5.04
C ARG A 20 -14.54 6.37 -6.27
N LEU A 21 -13.74 5.48 -6.87
CA LEU A 21 -14.17 4.65 -7.99
C LEU A 21 -15.02 3.46 -7.54
N GLY A 22 -15.19 3.25 -6.23
CA GLY A 22 -16.05 2.22 -5.66
C GLY A 22 -15.40 0.83 -5.59
N PHE A 23 -14.07 0.75 -5.58
CA PHE A 23 -13.39 -0.52 -5.32
C PHE A 23 -13.47 -0.87 -3.84
N ASP A 24 -13.70 -2.16 -3.55
CA ASP A 24 -13.77 -2.66 -2.17
C ASP A 24 -12.40 -2.77 -1.49
N GLU A 25 -11.35 -3.02 -2.29
CA GLU A 25 -10.02 -3.33 -1.78
C GLU A 25 -8.89 -2.63 -2.57
N LEU A 26 -7.88 -2.16 -1.83
CA LEU A 26 -6.61 -1.69 -2.36
C LEU A 26 -5.45 -2.54 -1.83
N TRP A 27 -4.87 -3.35 -2.70
CA TRP A 27 -3.68 -4.14 -2.40
C TRP A 27 -2.39 -3.36 -2.68
N VAL A 28 -1.46 -3.34 -1.73
CA VAL A 28 -0.14 -2.70 -1.80
C VAL A 28 0.95 -3.75 -1.97
N VAL A 29 1.80 -3.59 -2.98
CA VAL A 29 2.95 -4.48 -3.20
C VAL A 29 4.21 -3.84 -2.62
N GLU A 30 5.01 -4.62 -1.91
CA GLU A 30 6.39 -4.27 -1.58
C GLU A 30 7.35 -5.04 -2.50
N ASP A 31 8.40 -4.37 -2.96
CA ASP A 31 9.51 -5.01 -3.64
C ASP A 31 10.81 -4.37 -3.16
N CYS A 32 11.88 -5.17 -3.16
CA CYS A 32 13.20 -4.74 -2.77
C CYS A 32 13.60 -3.51 -3.59
N PHE A 33 14.23 -2.53 -2.91
CA PHE A 33 14.72 -1.28 -3.51
C PHE A 33 13.65 -0.26 -3.93
N TYR A 34 12.37 -0.53 -3.73
CA TYR A 34 11.27 0.43 -3.92
C TYR A 34 10.76 0.95 -2.58
N ALA A 35 9.74 1.82 -2.63
CA ALA A 35 9.08 2.31 -1.42
C ALA A 35 8.51 1.15 -0.59
N GLY A 36 8.64 1.24 0.74
CA GLY A 36 8.17 0.19 1.65
C GLY A 36 6.65 0.05 1.63
N GLY A 37 6.16 -1.19 1.51
CA GLY A 37 4.74 -1.52 1.41
C GLY A 37 3.97 -1.24 2.69
N ILE A 38 4.55 -1.48 3.86
CA ILE A 38 3.92 -1.17 5.16
C ILE A 38 3.65 0.35 5.28
N ALA A 39 4.65 1.18 4.96
CA ALA A 39 4.51 2.63 5.01
C ALA A 39 3.48 3.13 3.98
N ALA A 40 3.54 2.61 2.75
CA ALA A 40 2.56 2.94 1.71
C ALA A 40 1.13 2.50 2.09
N GLY A 41 0.97 1.32 2.70
CA GLY A 41 -0.31 0.82 3.22
C GLY A 41 -0.86 1.70 4.35
N ALA A 42 0.00 2.12 5.29
CA ALA A 42 -0.38 3.04 6.35
C ALA A 42 -0.84 4.40 5.80
N VAL A 43 -0.13 4.95 4.80
CA VAL A 43 -0.54 6.19 4.12
C VAL A 43 -1.86 6.00 3.38
N ALA A 44 -2.06 4.87 2.70
CA ALA A 44 -3.31 4.57 2.03
C ALA A 44 -4.48 4.54 3.04
N LEU A 45 -4.36 3.76 4.12
CA LEU A 45 -5.35 3.67 5.20
C LEU A 45 -5.65 5.02 5.83
N ALA A 46 -4.63 5.81 6.15
CA ALA A 46 -4.80 7.13 6.75
C ALA A 46 -5.44 8.16 5.81
N SER A 47 -5.53 7.85 4.52
CA SER A 47 -6.02 8.76 3.48
C SER A 47 -7.41 8.43 2.95
N THR A 48 -8.01 7.34 3.39
CA THR A 48 -9.30 6.78 2.95
C THR A 48 -10.18 6.46 4.14
N ASP A 49 -11.50 6.37 3.94
CA ASP A 49 -12.46 6.26 5.04
C ASP A 49 -13.07 4.86 5.20
N ALA A 50 -13.18 4.09 4.12
CA ALA A 50 -13.94 2.84 4.09
C ALA A 50 -13.27 1.70 3.30
N ILE A 51 -12.42 2.00 2.32
CA ILE A 51 -11.78 0.96 1.51
C ILE A 51 -10.88 0.05 2.36
N THR A 52 -10.94 -1.26 2.13
CA THR A 52 -10.02 -2.20 2.79
C THR A 52 -8.65 -2.12 2.14
N VAL A 53 -7.60 -1.92 2.93
CA VAL A 53 -6.22 -1.90 2.43
C VAL A 53 -5.50 -3.18 2.84
N GLY A 54 -5.08 -3.95 1.85
CA GLY A 54 -4.32 -5.18 2.04
C GLY A 54 -2.84 -4.98 1.73
N LEU A 55 -1.97 -5.60 2.51
CA LEU A 55 -0.57 -5.80 2.13
C LEU A 55 -0.49 -7.07 1.28
N GLY A 56 0.02 -6.94 0.07
CA GLY A 56 0.32 -8.07 -0.81
C GLY A 56 1.57 -8.82 -0.35
N VAL A 57 2.25 -9.48 -1.29
CA VAL A 57 3.49 -10.19 -0.98
C VAL A 57 4.55 -9.21 -0.48
N LEU A 58 5.05 -9.43 0.73
CA LEU A 58 6.22 -8.75 1.29
C LEU A 58 7.48 -9.60 1.10
N PRO A 59 8.66 -9.00 0.93
CA PRO A 59 9.92 -9.73 0.80
C PRO A 59 10.32 -10.34 2.16
N ALA A 60 9.80 -11.53 2.47
CA ALA A 60 9.95 -12.19 3.77
C ALA A 60 11.41 -12.35 4.22
N VAL A 61 12.32 -12.67 3.30
CA VAL A 61 13.75 -12.85 3.59
C VAL A 61 14.47 -11.56 4.01
N LEU A 62 13.86 -10.39 3.74
CA LEU A 62 14.40 -9.08 4.10
C LEU A 62 13.72 -8.44 5.32
N ARG A 63 12.79 -9.17 5.96
CA ARG A 63 12.04 -8.67 7.11
C ARG A 63 12.21 -9.61 8.29
N ASN A 64 12.32 -9.04 9.48
CA ASN A 64 12.13 -9.81 10.71
C ASN A 64 10.62 -10.03 10.90
N PRO A 65 10.12 -11.27 10.99
CA PRO A 65 8.69 -11.53 11.16
C PRO A 65 8.11 -10.97 12.47
N ALA A 66 8.94 -10.65 13.46
CA ALA A 66 8.50 -9.99 14.70
C ALA A 66 8.19 -8.48 14.51
N GLU A 67 8.59 -7.89 13.37
CA GLU A 67 8.51 -6.45 13.08
C GLU A 67 7.49 -6.12 11.96
N ILE A 68 6.69 -7.11 11.54
CA ILE A 68 5.60 -6.94 10.54
C ILE A 68 4.26 -6.93 11.27
#